data_AF-A0A9J6DPV9-F1
#
_entry.id   AF-A0A9J6DPV9-F1
#
_cell.length_a   1.000
_cell.length_b   1.000
_cell.length_c   1.000
_cell.angle_alpha   90.00
_cell.angle_beta   90.00
_cell.angle_gamma   90.00
#
_symmetry.space_group_name_H-M   'P 1'
#
loop_
_entity.id
_entity.type
_entity.pdbx_description
1 polymer ?
#
loop_
_entity_poly.entity_id
_entity_poly.type
_entity_poly.pdbx_seq_one_letter_code
_entity_poly.pdbx_strand_id
1 'polypeptide(L)' 'MEAFDSSEPPLRQAGPEDLVRATQPVTLATAKAVAAGNSGQQGDIIVAANMGRKAIFDLLSVTKRRLRK' A
#
# COMPACT_ATOMS: atom_id res chain seq x y z
N MET A 1 -1.03 -0.57 10.98
CA MET A 1 0.15 -1.45 10.88
C MET A 1 -0.04 -2.72 11.70
N GLU A 2 -0.65 -2.63 12.88
CA GLU A 2 -0.99 -3.79 13.73
C GLU A 2 -1.62 -5.00 13.03
N ALA A 3 -2.48 -4.79 12.02
CA ALA A 3 -3.06 -5.89 11.25
C ALA A 3 -2.01 -6.74 10.50
N PHE A 4 -0.88 -6.15 10.09
CA PHE A 4 0.25 -6.89 9.52
C PHE A 4 1.03 -7.64 10.59
N ASP A 5 1.26 -7.00 11.73
CA ASP A 5 2.07 -7.55 12.82
C ASP A 5 1.34 -8.65 13.61
N SER A 6 0.00 -8.61 13.66
CA SER A 6 -0.81 -9.54 14.46
C SER A 6 -0.59 -11.00 14.08
N SER A 7 -0.47 -11.88 15.08
CA SER A 7 -0.28 -13.33 14.95
C SER A 7 -1.43 -14.08 14.28
N GLU A 8 -2.55 -13.41 14.05
CA GLU A 8 -3.71 -14.00 13.39
C GLU A 8 -3.38 -14.44 11.96
N PRO A 9 -3.72 -15.68 11.59
CA PRO A 9 -3.48 -16.17 10.24
C PRO A 9 -4.37 -15.44 9.23
N PRO A 10 -3.86 -15.18 8.01
CA PRO A 10 -4.66 -14.58 6.96
C PRO A 10 -5.79 -15.50 6.50
N LEU A 11 -6.98 -14.93 6.22
CA LEU A 11 -8.13 -15.70 5.68
C LEU A 11 -7.83 -16.42 4.36
N ARG A 12 -6.90 -15.88 3.55
CA ARG A 12 -6.53 -16.41 2.23
C ARG A 12 -5.05 -16.18 1.97
N GLN A 13 -4.38 -17.16 1.38
CA GLN A 13 -3.01 -16.98 0.92
C GLN A 13 -2.94 -16.14 -0.36
N ALA A 14 -1.81 -15.45 -0.53
CA ALA A 14 -1.49 -14.70 -1.73
C ALA A 14 -0.39 -15.40 -2.53
N GLY A 15 -0.47 -15.36 -3.85
CA GLY A 15 0.60 -15.80 -4.73
C GLY A 15 1.74 -14.78 -4.82
N PRO A 16 2.94 -15.16 -5.30
CA PRO A 16 4.02 -14.21 -5.60
C PRO A 16 3.58 -13.07 -6.53
N GLU A 17 2.72 -13.37 -7.51
CA GLU A 17 2.23 -12.40 -8.50
C GLU A 17 1.30 -11.37 -7.86
N ASP A 18 0.59 -11.73 -6.77
CA ASP A 18 -0.20 -10.77 -6.01
C ASP A 18 0.70 -9.71 -5.37
N LEU A 19 1.89 -10.12 -4.89
CA LEU A 19 2.85 -9.19 -4.30
C LEU A 19 3.41 -8.24 -5.37
N VAL A 20 3.73 -8.76 -6.56
CA VAL A 20 4.16 -7.93 -7.70
C VAL A 20 3.07 -6.95 -8.13
N ARG A 21 1.80 -7.37 -8.17
CA ARG A 21 0.69 -6.45 -8.46
C ARG A 21 0.53 -5.38 -7.38
N ALA A 22 0.73 -5.74 -6.11
CA ALA A 22 0.56 -4.83 -4.98
C ALA A 22 1.60 -3.70 -4.93
N THR A 23 2.75 -3.83 -5.61
CA THR A 23 3.76 -2.76 -5.68
C THR A 23 3.45 -1.70 -6.73
N GLN A 24 2.61 -2.00 -7.74
CA GLN A 24 2.26 -1.03 -8.79
C GLN A 24 1.54 0.21 -8.24
N PRO A 25 0.50 0.10 -7.38
CA PRO A 25 -0.12 1.27 -6.77
C PRO A 25 0.82 2.08 -5.89
N VAL A 26 1.83 1.45 -5.27
CA VAL A 26 2.85 2.15 -4.46
C VAL A 26 3.68 3.07 -5.34
N THR A 27 4.11 2.59 -6.51
CA THR A 27 4.85 3.40 -7.48
C THR A 27 4.06 4.64 -7.91
N LEU A 28 2.77 4.47 -8.21
CA LEU A 28 1.87 5.58 -8.56
C LEU A 28 1.68 6.56 -7.40
N ALA A 29 1.52 6.05 -6.17
CA ALA A 29 1.40 6.88 -4.97
C ALA A 29 2.67 7.69 -4.71
N THR A 30 3.86 7.10 -4.90
CA THR A 30 5.14 7.81 -4.78
C THR A 30 5.25 8.93 -5.82
N ALA A 31 4.91 8.66 -7.08
CA ALA A 31 4.92 9.69 -8.12
C ALA A 31 3.94 10.85 -7.78
N LYS A 32 2.73 10.54 -7.30
CA LYS A 32 1.75 11.55 -6.88
C LYS A 32 2.23 12.35 -5.67
N ALA A 33 2.91 11.72 -4.71
CA ALA A 33 3.48 12.40 -3.55
C ALA A 33 4.56 13.42 -3.96
N VAL A 34 5.45 13.07 -4.89
CA VAL A 34 6.45 14.02 -5.43
C VAL A 34 5.76 15.19 -6.13
N ALA A 35 4.78 14.92 -6.99
CA ALA A 35 4.03 15.98 -7.67
C ALA A 35 3.27 16.90 -6.69
N ALA A 36 2.64 16.33 -5.67
CA ALA A 36 1.93 17.09 -4.64
C ALA A 36 2.87 17.95 -3.78
N GLY A 37 4.06 17.42 -3.44
CA GLY A 37 5.09 18.18 -2.74
C GLY A 37 5.57 19.39 -3.55
N ASN A 38 5.70 19.22 -4.86
CA ASN A 38 6.08 20.31 -5.77
C ASN A 38 4.95 21.33 -5.98
N SER A 39 3.68 20.91 -5.98
CA SER A 39 2.56 21.83 -6.21
C SER A 39 2.22 22.69 -4.98
N GLY A 40 2.51 22.20 -3.76
CA GLY A 40 2.17 22.87 -2.51
C GLY A 40 0.65 23.00 -2.26
N GLN A 41 -0.17 22.40 -3.12
CA GLN A 41 -1.63 22.50 -3.04
C GLN A 41 -2.17 21.47 -2.04
N GLN A 42 -2.95 21.92 -1.06
CA GLN A 42 -3.54 21.01 -0.07
C GLN A 42 -4.41 19.91 -0.71
N GLY A 43 -5.14 20.23 -1.78
CA GLY A 43 -5.93 19.24 -2.52
C GLY A 43 -5.07 18.09 -3.06
N ASP A 44 -3.92 18.40 -3.65
CA ASP A 44 -2.98 17.39 -4.13
C ASP A 44 -2.36 16.56 -3.00
N ILE A 45 -2.05 17.20 -1.88
CA ILE A 45 -1.51 16.53 -0.68
C ILE A 45 -2.52 15.54 -0.12
N ILE A 46 -3.81 15.91 -0.04
CA ILE A 46 -4.88 15.04 0.44
C ILE A 46 -5.04 13.83 -0.49
N VAL A 47 -5.01 14.05 -1.81
CA VAL A 47 -5.07 12.95 -2.80
C VAL A 47 -3.87 12.03 -2.63
N ALA A 48 -2.65 12.57 -2.56
CA ALA A 48 -1.44 11.78 -2.37
C ALA A 48 -1.47 10.97 -1.07
N ALA A 49 -1.92 11.57 0.04
CA ALA A 49 -2.05 10.90 1.33
C ALA A 49 -3.05 9.74 1.28
N ASN A 50 -4.21 9.93 0.64
CA ASN A 50 -5.22 8.88 0.51
C ASN A 50 -4.74 7.73 -0.39
N MET A 51 -4.09 8.05 -1.52
CA MET A 51 -3.49 7.05 -2.39
C MET A 51 -2.39 6.26 -1.67
N GLY A 52 -1.48 6.95 -0.98
CA GLY A 52 -0.39 6.33 -0.23
C GLY A 52 -0.90 5.41 0.88
N ARG A 53 -1.87 5.88 1.68
CA ARG A 53 -2.49 5.06 2.74
C ARG A 53 -3.08 3.76 2.17
N LYS A 54 -3.86 3.86 1.08
CA LYS A 54 -4.46 2.68 0.45
C LYS A 54 -3.40 1.73 -0.10
N ALA A 55 -2.44 2.23 -0.88
CA ALA A 55 -1.41 1.42 -1.50
C ALA A 55 -0.56 0.66 -0.47
N ILE A 56 -0.16 1.33 0.63
CA ILE A 56 0.60 0.70 1.70
C ILE A 56 -0.24 -0.31 2.47
N PHE A 57 -1.51 0.01 2.78
CA PHE A 57 -2.40 -0.93 3.46
C PHE A 57 -2.63 -2.21 2.65
N ASP A 58 -2.88 -2.07 1.35
CA ASP A 58 -3.09 -3.20 0.44
C ASP A 58 -1.80 -4.03 0.29
N LEU A 59 -0.63 -3.38 0.16
CA LEU A 59 0.66 -4.07 0.09
C LEU A 59 0.95 -4.87 1.35
N LEU A 60 0.79 -4.28 2.53
CA LEU A 60 1.02 -4.98 3.80
C LEU A 60 0.02 -6.14 3.97
N SER A 61 -1.24 -5.93 3.62
CA SER A 61 -2.27 -6.98 3.62
C SER A 61 -1.89 -8.16 2.73
N VAL A 62 -1.42 -7.91 1.51
CA VAL A 62 -0.93 -8.96 0.58
C VAL A 62 0.31 -9.65 1.14
N THR A 63 1.24 -8.87 1.70
CA THR A 63 2.50 -9.38 2.24
C THR A 63 2.25 -10.33 3.41
N LYS A 64 1.34 -10.00 4.32
CA LYS A 64 0.94 -10.91 5.41
C LYS A 64 0.34 -12.20 4.87
N ARG A 65 -0.57 -12.10 3.89
CA ARG A 65 -1.19 -13.25 3.20
C ARG A 65 -0.17 -14.17 2.50
N ARG A 66 0.97 -13.63 2.08
CA ARG A 66 2.05 -14.41 1.44
C ARG A 66 3.01 -15.05 2.44
N LEU A 67 3.28 -14.36 3.56
CA LEU A 67 4.31 -14.75 4.53
C LEU A 67 3.80 -15.67 5.64
N ARG A 68 2.52 -15.56 6.05
CA ARG A 68 1.95 -16.37 7.13
C ARG A 68 1.08 -17.48 6.56
N LYS A 69 1.35 -18.72 6.99
CA LYS A 69 0.63 -19.94 6.60
C LYS A 69 -0.52 -20.21 7.55
#